data_AF-A0A660PFR8-F1
#
_entry.id   AF-A0A660PFR8-F1
#
_cell.length_a   1.000
_cell.length_b   1.000
_cell.length_c   1.000
_cell.angle_alpha   90.00
_cell.angle_beta   90.00
_cell.angle_gamma   90.00
#
_symmetry.space_group_name_H-M   'P 1'
#
loop_
_entity.id
_entity.type
_entity.pdbx_description
1 polymer ?
#
loop_
_entity_poly.entity_id
_entity_poly.type
_entity_poly.pdbx_seq_one_letter_code
_entity_poly.pdbx_strand_id
1 'polypeptide(L)'
;MDQALQGKIGKFTLPEIFQLIANGKKTGTLGIQNDDDIVMVYFREGRITYGYGPRQTSHIGQLLSDSGKISAGQLEDAISYQSATDVTKRLGRILVEKKYVTRDDLNEAVKRQVEELIYSLLTWEHGSFKFYDNQYPTDEEIMVDLSVENVILEGLRRIDEVNHLREALPDFDKPLKISEATSGRGKDISLEPEEWNLLAMIDGRSSINDIIKQSDYPEAKTIERLASLKLAGLVSESEKPSERNDHLAMMVNRVSGLLEDYLTYRTGEISKKTVGEGNN
;
A
#
# COMPACT_ATOMS: atom_id res chain seq x y z
N MET A 1 -1.15 34.70 24.26
CA MET A 1 -0.90 33.25 24.25
C MET A 1 -2.23 32.61 23.94
N ASP A 2 -2.53 32.48 22.65
CA ASP A 2 -3.83 32.00 22.20
C ASP A 2 -3.92 30.50 22.46
N GLN A 3 -5.05 30.04 22.99
CA GLN A 3 -5.21 28.66 23.48
C GLN A 3 -4.96 27.66 22.36
N ALA A 4 -3.81 26.97 22.43
CA ALA A 4 -3.40 25.99 21.43
C ALA A 4 -4.33 24.77 21.49
N LEU A 5 -4.95 24.44 20.36
CA LEU A 5 -5.71 23.20 20.19
C LEU A 5 -4.76 22.02 20.39
N GLN A 6 -4.78 21.40 21.57
CA GLN A 6 -3.92 20.28 21.94
C GLN A 6 -4.66 19.30 22.84
N GLY A 7 -4.28 18.03 22.81
CA GLY A 7 -4.94 17.01 23.62
C GLY A 7 -4.44 15.59 23.38
N LYS A 8 -5.20 14.62 23.90
CA LYS A 8 -4.99 13.19 23.70
C LYS A 8 -6.03 12.63 22.74
N ILE A 9 -5.58 11.78 21.82
CA ILE A 9 -6.46 10.97 20.97
C ILE A 9 -7.14 9.92 21.86
N GLY A 10 -8.41 9.66 21.59
CA GLY A 10 -9.29 8.80 22.39
C GLY A 10 -10.29 9.59 23.23
N LYS A 11 -9.90 10.78 23.72
CA LYS A 11 -10.89 11.75 24.25
C LYS A 11 -11.57 12.55 23.13
N PHE A 12 -10.80 12.81 22.07
CA PHE A 12 -11.27 13.29 20.78
C PHE A 12 -10.66 12.39 19.70
N THR A 13 -11.44 12.07 18.69
CA THR A 13 -10.99 11.31 17.52
C THR A 13 -10.30 12.24 16.52
N LEU A 14 -9.42 11.70 15.67
CA LEU A 14 -8.78 12.49 14.61
C LEU A 14 -9.77 13.07 13.60
N PRO A 15 -10.85 12.37 13.17
CA PRO A 15 -11.93 12.98 12.40
C PRO A 15 -12.51 14.25 13.06
N GLU A 16 -12.80 14.22 14.36
CA GLU A 16 -13.35 15.38 15.08
C GLU A 16 -12.36 16.55 15.14
N ILE A 17 -11.08 16.26 15.35
CA ILE A 17 -10.02 17.28 15.39
C ILE A 17 -9.88 17.94 14.01
N PHE A 18 -9.88 17.14 12.94
CA PHE A 18 -9.81 17.62 11.57
C PHE A 18 -11.02 18.50 11.23
N GLN A 19 -12.22 18.05 11.59
CA GLN A 19 -13.46 18.81 11.43
C GLN A 19 -13.43 20.14 12.19
N LEU A 20 -12.88 20.16 13.41
CA LEU A 20 -12.76 21.39 14.19
C LEU A 20 -11.81 22.41 13.53
N ILE A 21 -10.71 21.94 12.93
CA ILE A 21 -9.77 22.78 12.15
C ILE A 21 -10.46 23.30 10.88
N ALA A 22 -11.18 22.44 10.17
CA ALA A 22 -11.91 22.76 8.94
C ALA A 22 -12.99 23.82 9.19
N ASN A 23 -13.88 23.58 10.15
CA ASN A 23 -14.96 24.49 10.51
C ASN A 23 -14.44 25.84 11.04
N GLY A 24 -13.33 25.81 11.77
CA GLY A 24 -12.63 27.01 12.23
C GLY A 24 -11.84 27.74 11.15
N LYS A 25 -11.80 27.22 9.91
CA LYS A 25 -10.98 27.72 8.78
C LYS A 25 -9.54 28.00 9.19
N LYS A 26 -8.98 27.14 10.05
CA LYS A 26 -7.65 27.38 10.62
C LYS A 26 -6.56 27.12 9.57
N THR A 27 -5.48 27.88 9.72
CA THR A 27 -4.29 27.84 8.86
C THR A 27 -3.09 27.55 9.77
N GLY A 28 -2.32 26.51 9.46
CA GLY A 28 -1.22 26.07 10.32
C GLY A 28 -0.95 24.57 10.21
N THR A 29 -0.24 24.02 11.20
CA THR A 29 0.17 22.62 11.21
C THR A 29 -0.44 21.88 12.39
N LEU A 30 -1.08 20.74 12.13
CA LEU A 30 -1.46 19.77 13.15
C LEU A 30 -0.35 18.73 13.29
N GLY A 31 0.34 18.74 14.43
CA GLY A 31 1.26 17.68 14.83
C GLY A 31 0.52 16.60 15.60
N ILE A 32 0.75 15.34 15.23
CA ILE A 32 0.14 14.16 15.80
C ILE A 32 1.27 13.20 16.16
N GLN A 33 1.26 12.68 17.39
CA GLN A 33 2.26 11.75 17.88
C GLN A 33 1.60 10.54 18.50
N ASN A 34 2.02 9.35 18.09
CA ASN A 34 1.69 8.07 18.72
C ASN A 34 2.99 7.28 18.87
N ASP A 35 3.37 7.01 20.12
CA ASP A 35 4.69 6.46 20.47
C ASP A 35 5.85 7.23 19.79
N ASP A 36 6.64 6.53 18.96
CA ASP A 36 7.76 7.10 18.20
C ASP A 36 7.34 7.69 16.84
N ASP A 37 6.10 7.45 16.41
CA ASP A 37 5.59 7.94 15.12
C ASP A 37 5.07 9.38 15.25
N ILE A 38 5.66 10.32 14.49
CA ILE A 38 5.27 11.75 14.45
C ILE A 38 4.78 12.14 13.06
N VAL A 39 3.50 12.48 12.95
CA VAL A 39 2.88 12.92 11.71
C VAL A 39 2.52 14.41 11.79
N MET A 40 2.76 15.14 10.71
CA MET A 40 2.42 16.56 10.58
C MET A 40 1.46 16.72 9.40
N VAL A 41 0.33 17.39 9.61
CA VAL A 41 -0.65 17.69 8.56
C VAL A 41 -0.81 19.20 8.44
N TYR A 42 -0.66 19.74 7.23
CA TYR A 42 -0.70 21.16 6.98
C TYR A 42 -2.09 21.58 6.51
N PHE A 43 -2.57 22.67 7.07
CA PHE A 43 -3.88 23.24 6.76
C PHE A 43 -3.76 24.68 6.28
N ARG A 44 -4.64 25.05 5.36
CA ARG A 44 -4.86 26.43 4.92
C ARG A 44 -6.36 26.66 4.77
N GLU A 45 -6.88 27.65 5.50
CA GLU A 45 -8.31 27.97 5.52
C GLU A 45 -9.22 26.75 5.76
N GLY A 46 -8.77 25.84 6.63
CA GLY A 46 -9.49 24.61 6.96
C GLY A 46 -9.35 23.46 5.95
N ARG A 47 -8.58 23.65 4.87
CA ARG A 47 -8.31 22.62 3.85
C ARG A 47 -6.94 22.02 4.05
N ILE A 48 -6.77 20.73 3.73
CA ILE A 48 -5.47 20.05 3.87
C ILE A 48 -4.63 20.37 2.64
N THR A 49 -3.41 20.86 2.88
CA THR A 49 -2.48 21.26 1.82
C THR A 49 -1.28 20.35 1.67
N TYR A 50 -0.91 19.62 2.73
CA TYR A 50 0.19 18.67 2.70
C TYR A 50 0.19 17.77 3.94
N GLY A 51 1.06 16.76 3.95
CA GLY A 51 1.34 15.98 5.14
C GLY A 51 2.69 15.26 5.10
N TYR A 52 3.29 15.05 6.27
CA TYR A 52 4.58 14.41 6.48
C TYR A 52 4.47 13.38 7.60
N GLY A 53 5.07 12.19 7.44
CA GLY A 53 5.08 11.17 8.49
C GLY A 53 6.22 10.15 8.33
N PRO A 54 6.62 9.46 9.42
CA PRO A 54 7.75 8.54 9.48
C PRO A 54 7.58 7.33 8.56
N ARG A 55 6.34 6.88 8.35
CA ARG A 55 5.97 5.81 7.42
C ARG A 55 5.68 6.29 5.99
N GLN A 56 6.25 7.42 5.56
CA GLN A 56 6.41 7.69 4.12
C GLN A 56 7.50 6.78 3.52
N THR A 57 7.37 5.47 3.72
CA THR A 57 8.23 4.44 3.11
C THR A 57 7.89 4.26 1.62
N SER A 58 6.67 4.64 1.19
CA SER A 58 6.38 4.86 -0.22
C SER A 58 6.87 6.26 -0.61
N HIS A 59 8.15 6.38 -0.93
CA HIS A 59 8.66 7.56 -1.60
C HIS A 59 7.80 7.84 -2.84
N ILE A 60 7.62 9.13 -3.18
CA ILE A 60 6.92 9.56 -4.40
C ILE A 60 7.36 8.77 -5.64
N GLY A 61 8.64 8.36 -5.70
CA GLY A 61 9.18 7.47 -6.72
C GLY A 61 8.56 6.07 -6.73
N GLN A 62 8.37 5.45 -5.57
CA GLN A 62 7.71 4.14 -5.48
C GLN A 62 6.24 4.24 -5.90
N LEU A 63 5.50 5.26 -5.44
CA LEU A 63 4.11 5.48 -5.87
C LEU A 63 3.99 5.66 -7.39
N LEU A 64 4.94 6.36 -8.00
CA LEU A 64 5.00 6.53 -9.46
C LEU A 64 5.39 5.22 -10.17
N SER A 65 6.22 4.38 -9.54
CA SER A 65 6.59 3.06 -10.06
C SER A 65 5.40 2.10 -10.01
N ASP A 66 4.73 2.00 -8.88
CA ASP A 66 3.58 1.10 -8.65
C ASP A 66 2.39 1.46 -9.54
N SER A 67 2.23 2.74 -9.87
CA SER A 67 1.22 3.22 -10.83
C SER A 67 1.64 3.08 -12.29
N GLY A 68 2.82 2.50 -12.58
CA GLY A 68 3.35 2.29 -13.93
C GLY A 68 3.78 3.57 -14.65
N LYS A 69 3.87 4.71 -13.94
CA LYS A 69 4.28 6.00 -14.51
C LYS A 69 5.77 6.07 -14.78
N ILE A 70 6.57 5.35 -13.98
CA ILE A 70 8.00 5.16 -14.20
C ILE A 70 8.37 3.69 -14.09
N SER A 71 9.45 3.29 -14.74
CA SER A 71 10.05 1.96 -14.57
C SER A 71 11.01 1.94 -13.38
N ALA A 72 11.31 0.73 -12.87
CA ALA A 72 12.31 0.54 -11.83
C ALA A 72 13.68 1.14 -12.23
N GLY A 73 14.09 1.02 -13.49
CA GLY A 73 15.33 1.61 -13.99
C GLY A 73 15.31 3.15 -14.03
N GLN A 74 14.15 3.76 -14.33
CA GLN A 74 13.99 5.22 -14.28
C GLN A 74 14.04 5.74 -12.84
N LEU A 75 13.44 5.00 -11.90
CA LEU A 75 13.51 5.31 -10.48
C LEU A 75 14.96 5.23 -9.96
N GLU A 76 15.68 4.16 -10.30
CA GLU A 76 17.09 3.97 -9.91
C GLU A 76 18.00 5.06 -10.48
N ASP A 77 17.83 5.44 -11.74
CA ASP A 77 18.57 6.56 -12.35
C ASP A 77 18.29 7.89 -11.63
N ALA A 78 17.04 8.16 -11.26
CA ALA A 78 16.68 9.38 -10.54
C ALA A 78 17.26 9.42 -9.13
N ILE A 79 17.25 8.29 -8.40
CA ILE A 79 17.87 8.17 -7.07
C ILE A 79 19.38 8.32 -7.16
N SER A 80 20.01 7.67 -8.15
CA SER A 80 21.45 7.75 -8.37
C SER A 80 21.89 9.19 -8.66
N TYR A 81 21.11 9.90 -9.49
CA TYR A 81 21.33 11.32 -9.77
C TYR A 81 21.19 12.18 -8.51
N GLN A 82 20.18 11.91 -7.68
CA GLN A 82 19.98 12.63 -6.42
C GLN A 82 21.17 12.45 -5.46
N SER A 83 21.67 11.23 -5.32
CA SER A 83 22.80 10.90 -4.43
C SER A 83 24.14 11.43 -4.94
N ALA A 84 24.33 11.48 -6.26
CA ALA A 84 25.58 11.93 -6.90
C ALA A 84 25.72 13.45 -6.96
N THR A 85 24.62 14.19 -6.83
CA THR A 85 24.62 15.64 -6.83
C THR A 85 24.49 16.11 -5.38
N ASP A 86 25.31 17.05 -4.93
CA ASP A 86 25.32 17.65 -3.57
C ASP A 86 24.07 18.54 -3.31
N VAL A 87 22.95 18.19 -3.94
CA VAL A 87 21.81 19.06 -4.17
C VAL A 87 20.63 18.54 -3.37
N THR A 88 20.12 19.40 -2.50
CA THR A 88 18.86 19.30 -1.75
C THR A 88 17.59 19.16 -2.60
N LYS A 89 17.73 18.89 -3.90
CA LYS A 89 16.63 18.72 -4.84
C LYS A 89 15.86 17.46 -4.49
N ARG A 90 14.54 17.60 -4.37
CA ARG A 90 13.65 16.48 -4.11
C ARG A 90 13.53 15.56 -5.33
N LEU A 91 13.40 14.26 -5.09
CA LEU A 91 13.29 13.23 -6.12
C LEU A 91 12.21 13.53 -7.16
N GLY A 92 11.03 14.00 -6.73
CA GLY A 92 9.94 14.38 -7.65
C GLY A 92 10.34 15.44 -8.68
N ARG A 93 11.14 16.43 -8.28
CA ARG A 93 11.65 17.46 -9.20
C ARG A 93 12.62 16.87 -10.22
N ILE A 94 13.49 15.96 -9.77
CA ILE A 94 14.42 15.25 -10.65
C ILE A 94 13.66 14.43 -11.70
N LEU A 95 12.59 13.73 -11.30
CA LEU A 95 11.76 12.94 -12.20
C LEU A 95 11.08 13.79 -13.28
N VAL A 96 10.65 15.01 -12.95
CA VAL A 96 10.10 15.97 -13.92
C VAL A 96 11.19 16.57 -14.81
N GLU A 97 12.34 16.98 -14.24
CA GLU A 97 13.48 17.53 -15.01
C GLU A 97 14.02 16.52 -16.03
N LYS A 98 14.07 15.23 -15.67
CA LYS A 98 14.43 14.11 -16.56
C LYS A 98 13.31 13.70 -17.53
N LYS A 99 12.13 14.31 -17.44
CA LYS A 99 10.93 14.02 -18.26
C LYS A 99 10.44 12.57 -18.13
N TYR A 100 10.69 11.93 -16.98
CA TYR A 100 10.13 10.61 -16.69
C TYR A 100 8.65 10.70 -16.30
N VAL A 101 8.26 11.81 -15.68
CA VAL A 101 6.86 12.12 -15.36
C VAL A 101 6.54 13.58 -15.69
N THR A 102 5.27 13.88 -15.88
CA THR A 102 4.80 15.26 -16.01
C THR A 102 4.59 15.90 -14.64
N ARG A 103 4.40 17.23 -14.61
CA ARG A 103 4.05 17.91 -13.36
C ARG A 103 2.68 17.48 -12.83
N ASP A 104 1.75 17.14 -13.72
CA ASP A 104 0.42 16.65 -13.34
C ASP A 104 0.49 15.26 -12.72
N ASP A 105 1.29 14.35 -13.29
CA ASP A 105 1.55 13.03 -12.69
C ASP A 105 2.12 13.17 -11.27
N LEU A 106 3.05 14.10 -11.09
CA LEU A 106 3.66 14.37 -9.79
C LEU A 106 2.64 14.97 -8.80
N ASN A 107 1.80 15.91 -9.25
CA ASN A 107 0.73 16.48 -8.43
C ASN A 107 -0.27 15.40 -7.98
N GLU A 108 -0.66 14.50 -8.89
CA GLU A 108 -1.55 13.38 -8.59
C GLU A 108 -0.90 12.40 -7.60
N ALA A 109 0.37 12.08 -7.78
CA ALA A 109 1.09 11.20 -6.86
C ALA A 109 1.24 11.82 -5.46
N VAL A 110 1.54 13.12 -5.36
CA VAL A 110 1.56 13.84 -4.07
C VAL A 110 0.17 13.86 -3.44
N LYS A 111 -0.88 14.10 -4.23
CA LYS A 111 -2.26 14.04 -3.74
C LYS A 111 -2.58 12.69 -3.11
N ARG A 112 -2.32 11.59 -3.83
CA ARG A 112 -2.52 10.23 -3.33
C ARG A 112 -1.71 9.97 -2.07
N GLN A 113 -0.45 10.40 -2.04
CA GLN A 113 0.41 10.26 -0.88
C GLN A 113 -0.16 10.95 0.38
N VAL A 114 -0.68 12.16 0.23
CA VAL A 114 -1.33 12.89 1.33
C VAL A 114 -2.62 12.18 1.74
N GLU A 115 -3.46 11.76 0.79
CA GLU A 115 -4.69 11.01 1.08
C GLU A 115 -4.40 9.73 1.88
N GLU A 116 -3.44 8.90 1.46
CA GLU A 116 -3.05 7.68 2.17
C GLU A 116 -2.51 7.95 3.58
N LEU A 117 -1.72 9.01 3.75
CA LEU A 117 -1.28 9.44 5.08
C LEU A 117 -2.46 9.81 5.98
N ILE A 118 -3.45 10.54 5.45
CA ILE A 118 -4.65 10.89 6.21
C ILE A 118 -5.45 9.64 6.55
N TYR A 119 -5.69 8.73 5.60
CA TYR A 119 -6.44 7.51 5.87
C TYR A 119 -5.78 6.66 6.96
N SER A 120 -4.44 6.54 6.94
CA SER A 120 -3.69 5.86 8.00
C SER A 120 -3.86 6.55 9.36
N LEU A 121 -3.90 7.88 9.40
CA LEU A 121 -4.15 8.61 10.65
C LEU A 121 -5.55 8.34 11.21
N LEU A 122 -6.58 8.20 10.37
CA LEU A 122 -7.94 7.98 10.85
C LEU A 122 -8.12 6.65 11.60
N THR A 123 -7.18 5.70 11.46
CA THR A 123 -7.18 4.44 12.22
C THR A 123 -6.49 4.55 13.58
N TRP A 124 -5.90 5.70 13.94
CA TRP A 124 -5.21 5.86 15.21
C TRP A 124 -6.21 6.11 16.35
N GLU A 125 -6.25 5.17 17.30
CA GLU A 125 -7.13 5.24 18.48
C GLU A 125 -6.49 5.94 19.68
N HIS A 126 -5.16 6.07 19.67
CA HIS A 126 -4.35 6.60 20.77
C HIS A 126 -3.29 7.58 20.26
N GLY A 127 -2.74 8.37 21.19
CA GLY A 127 -1.70 9.36 20.90
C GLY A 127 -2.02 10.74 21.44
N SER A 128 -1.31 11.74 20.94
CA SER A 128 -1.49 13.15 21.28
C SER A 128 -1.41 14.04 20.06
N PHE A 129 -2.05 15.19 20.13
CA PHE A 129 -2.05 16.16 19.05
C PHE A 129 -1.80 17.57 19.58
N LYS A 130 -1.27 18.42 18.70
CA LYS A 130 -1.11 19.85 18.92
C LYS A 130 -1.18 20.60 17.61
N PHE A 131 -1.97 21.66 17.57
CA PHE A 131 -2.06 22.57 16.45
C PHE A 131 -1.16 23.79 16.67
N TYR A 132 -0.43 24.15 15.62
CA TYR A 132 0.50 25.27 15.57
C TYR A 132 -0.01 26.26 14.51
N ASP A 133 -0.51 27.41 14.98
CA ASP A 133 -1.13 28.42 14.13
C ASP A 133 -0.09 29.12 13.24
N ASN A 134 -0.37 29.23 11.93
CA ASN A 134 0.49 29.82 10.91
C ASN A 134 1.95 29.31 10.90
N GLN A 135 2.19 28.08 11.35
CA GLN A 135 3.51 27.45 11.29
C GLN A 135 3.56 26.41 10.16
N TYR A 136 4.61 26.49 9.35
CA TYR A 136 4.92 25.56 8.27
C TYR A 136 6.39 25.18 8.41
N PRO A 137 6.72 23.98 8.94
CA PRO A 137 8.10 23.62 9.21
C PRO A 137 8.89 23.33 7.92
N THR A 138 8.23 23.23 6.77
CA THR A 138 8.85 23.05 5.46
C THR A 138 8.11 23.85 4.38
N ASP A 139 8.85 24.34 3.39
CA ASP A 139 8.31 24.90 2.17
C ASP A 139 8.21 23.78 1.12
N GLU A 140 6.98 23.39 0.78
CA GLU A 140 6.70 22.37 -0.23
C GLU A 140 6.35 23.01 -1.57
N GLU A 141 7.01 22.57 -2.65
CA GLU A 141 6.76 23.08 -4.01
C GLU A 141 5.41 22.62 -4.58
N ILE A 142 4.85 21.52 -4.06
CA ILE A 142 3.56 20.98 -4.48
C ILE A 142 2.67 20.91 -3.25
N MET A 143 1.62 21.73 -3.28
CA MET A 143 0.56 21.72 -2.30
C MET A 143 -0.67 21.10 -2.94
N VAL A 144 -1.38 20.30 -2.16
CA VAL A 144 -2.68 19.74 -2.54
C VAL A 144 -3.79 20.66 -2.05
N ASP A 145 -5.01 20.39 -2.49
CA ASP A 145 -6.19 21.09 -1.99
C ASP A 145 -7.29 20.06 -1.68
N LEU A 146 -7.24 19.50 -0.46
CA LEU A 146 -8.16 18.44 -0.05
C LEU A 146 -9.21 18.97 0.93
N SER A 147 -10.47 18.64 0.66
CA SER A 147 -11.57 18.83 1.61
C SER A 147 -11.45 17.79 2.71
N VAL A 148 -11.44 18.28 3.95
CA VAL A 148 -11.41 17.45 5.16
C VAL A 148 -12.60 16.51 5.22
N GLU A 149 -13.78 16.99 4.84
CA GLU A 149 -15.03 16.21 4.82
C GLU A 149 -14.92 15.02 3.86
N ASN A 150 -14.41 15.25 2.65
CA ASN A 150 -14.28 14.21 1.65
C ASN A 150 -13.26 13.14 2.06
N VAL A 151 -12.09 13.54 2.60
CA VAL A 151 -11.10 12.56 3.06
C VAL A 151 -11.59 11.78 4.29
N ILE A 152 -12.36 12.40 5.19
CA ILE A 152 -12.95 11.68 6.32
C ILE A 152 -13.98 10.65 5.81
N LEU A 153 -14.90 11.05 4.94
CA LEU A 153 -15.93 10.15 4.43
C LEU A 153 -15.32 8.95 3.70
N GLU A 154 -14.37 9.20 2.81
CA GLU A 154 -13.68 8.14 2.07
C GLU A 154 -12.82 7.26 2.99
N GLY A 155 -12.14 7.86 3.98
CA GLY A 155 -11.35 7.12 4.94
C GLY A 155 -12.19 6.18 5.81
N LEU A 156 -13.34 6.64 6.30
CA LEU A 156 -14.28 5.79 7.04
C LEU A 156 -14.84 4.66 6.17
N ARG A 157 -15.20 4.97 4.91
CA ARG A 157 -15.65 3.94 3.95
C ARG A 157 -14.61 2.84 3.76
N ARG A 158 -13.33 3.21 3.63
CA ARG A 158 -12.21 2.26 3.50
C ARG A 158 -12.02 1.42 4.76
N ILE A 159 -12.13 2.02 5.94
CA ILE A 159 -12.04 1.29 7.22
C ILE A 159 -13.15 0.24 7.31
N ASP A 160 -14.39 0.62 6.96
CA ASP A 160 -15.53 -0.31 6.95
C ASP A 160 -15.34 -1.45 5.94
N GLU A 161 -14.85 -1.13 4.74
CA GLU A 161 -14.52 -2.12 3.70
C GLU A 161 -13.48 -3.13 4.17
N VAL A 162 -12.39 -2.66 4.78
CA VAL A 162 -11.36 -3.53 5.35
C VAL A 162 -11.92 -4.38 6.49
N ASN A 163 -12.70 -3.80 7.40
CA ASN A 163 -13.32 -4.55 8.50
C ASN A 163 -14.23 -5.67 7.99
N HIS A 164 -15.02 -5.41 6.95
CA HIS A 164 -15.84 -6.44 6.31
C HIS A 164 -15.00 -7.57 5.69
N LEU A 165 -13.88 -7.24 5.05
CA LEU A 165 -12.94 -8.24 4.52
C LEU A 165 -12.29 -9.07 5.63
N ARG A 166 -12.02 -8.47 6.81
CA ARG A 166 -11.49 -9.20 7.98
C ARG A 166 -12.47 -10.26 8.48
N GLU A 167 -13.77 -9.98 8.48
CA GLU A 167 -14.82 -10.95 8.87
C GLU A 167 -14.83 -12.18 7.94
N ALA A 168 -14.45 -11.99 6.67
CA ALA A 168 -14.35 -13.08 5.72
C ALA A 168 -13.11 -13.95 5.93
N LEU A 169 -12.08 -13.48 6.64
CA LEU A 169 -10.82 -14.21 6.90
C LEU A 169 -10.95 -15.16 8.11
N PRO A 170 -10.12 -16.22 8.19
CA PRO A 170 -10.08 -17.07 9.38
C PRO A 170 -9.45 -16.31 10.56
N ASP A 171 -9.34 -16.99 11.69
CA ASP A 171 -8.66 -16.46 12.88
C ASP A 171 -7.24 -15.95 12.53
N PHE A 172 -6.95 -14.71 12.93
CA PHE A 172 -5.74 -13.99 12.56
C PHE A 172 -4.47 -14.53 13.21
N ASP A 173 -4.62 -15.30 14.29
CA ASP A 173 -3.52 -15.94 15.01
C ASP A 173 -3.32 -17.41 14.60
N LYS A 174 -4.18 -17.94 13.72
CA LYS A 174 -4.05 -19.31 13.23
C LYS A 174 -3.25 -19.36 11.92
N PRO A 175 -2.43 -20.41 11.73
CA PRO A 175 -1.70 -20.58 10.49
C PRO A 175 -2.61 -20.73 9.28
N LEU A 176 -2.21 -20.11 8.17
CA LEU A 176 -2.82 -20.35 6.87
C LEU A 176 -2.14 -21.51 6.16
N LYS A 177 -2.90 -22.25 5.34
CA LYS A 177 -2.38 -23.23 4.38
C LYS A 177 -2.92 -22.96 2.98
N ILE A 178 -2.15 -23.35 1.97
CA ILE A 178 -2.59 -23.36 0.58
C ILE A 178 -3.53 -24.55 0.38
N SER A 179 -4.66 -24.34 -0.27
CA SER A 179 -5.68 -25.37 -0.49
C SER A 179 -5.27 -26.34 -1.61
N GLU A 180 -5.28 -27.65 -1.30
CA GLU A 180 -4.94 -28.74 -2.24
C GLU A 180 -5.90 -28.84 -3.44
N ALA A 181 -7.10 -28.26 -3.33
CA ALA A 181 -8.12 -28.26 -4.38
C ALA A 181 -7.69 -27.52 -5.68
N THR A 182 -6.51 -26.90 -5.66
CA THR A 182 -5.88 -26.22 -6.80
C THR A 182 -5.02 -27.15 -7.66
N SER A 183 -4.50 -28.24 -7.10
CA SER A 183 -3.61 -29.18 -7.80
C SER A 183 -4.25 -29.93 -8.98
N GLY A 184 -5.58 -29.82 -9.14
CA GLY A 184 -6.33 -30.40 -10.26
C GLY A 184 -7.29 -29.43 -10.97
N ARG A 185 -7.32 -28.16 -10.56
CA ARG A 185 -8.15 -27.10 -11.18
C ARG A 185 -7.24 -26.04 -11.82
N GLY A 186 -6.41 -26.46 -12.77
CA GLY A 186 -5.66 -25.58 -13.66
C GLY A 186 -6.56 -24.85 -14.66
N LYS A 187 -7.62 -24.18 -14.20
CA LYS A 187 -8.50 -23.38 -15.05
C LYS A 187 -8.52 -21.94 -14.56
N ASP A 188 -7.80 -21.10 -15.31
CA ASP A 188 -7.99 -19.64 -15.43
C ASP A 188 -7.82 -18.80 -14.16
N ILE A 189 -6.96 -19.19 -13.22
CA ILE A 189 -6.61 -18.33 -12.07
C ILE A 189 -5.39 -17.48 -12.45
N SER A 190 -5.64 -16.25 -12.90
CA SER A 190 -4.61 -15.23 -13.06
C SER A 190 -4.41 -14.51 -11.73
N LEU A 191 -3.25 -14.71 -11.11
CA LEU A 191 -2.87 -14.03 -9.88
C LEU A 191 -1.96 -12.85 -10.19
N GLU A 192 -2.19 -11.75 -9.50
CA GLU A 192 -1.31 -10.58 -9.55
C GLU A 192 0.04 -10.87 -8.85
N PRO A 193 1.13 -10.17 -9.21
CA PRO A 193 2.44 -10.37 -8.58
C PRO A 193 2.40 -10.29 -7.04
N GLU A 194 1.62 -9.38 -6.46
CA GLU A 194 1.52 -9.25 -5.01
C GLU A 194 0.83 -10.45 -4.36
N GLU A 195 -0.15 -11.04 -5.03
CA GLU A 195 -0.84 -12.25 -4.56
C GLU A 195 0.10 -13.46 -4.58
N TRP A 196 0.95 -13.56 -5.60
CA TRP A 196 2.03 -14.56 -5.63
C TRP A 196 3.00 -14.39 -4.47
N ASN A 197 3.41 -13.15 -4.20
CA ASN A 197 4.33 -12.85 -3.10
C ASN A 197 3.73 -13.23 -1.74
N LEU A 198 2.45 -12.93 -1.51
CA LEU A 198 1.77 -13.30 -0.28
C LEU A 198 1.55 -14.82 -0.17
N LEU A 199 1.21 -15.51 -1.26
CA LEU A 199 1.10 -16.97 -1.26
C LEU A 199 2.42 -17.65 -0.89
N ALA A 200 3.56 -17.10 -1.32
CA ALA A 200 4.88 -17.62 -0.97
C ALA A 200 5.21 -17.51 0.53
N MET A 201 4.51 -16.62 1.27
CA MET A 201 4.63 -16.50 2.73
C MET A 201 3.73 -17.49 3.48
N ILE A 202 2.81 -18.19 2.80
CA ILE A 202 1.88 -19.14 3.42
C ILE A 202 2.52 -20.53 3.49
N ASP A 203 3.22 -20.78 4.59
CA ASP A 203 4.00 -22.00 4.81
C ASP A 203 3.30 -23.08 5.67
N GLY A 204 2.02 -22.88 6.01
CA GLY A 204 1.31 -23.75 6.94
C GLY A 204 1.62 -23.48 8.41
N ARG A 205 2.40 -22.43 8.71
CA ARG A 205 2.80 -22.04 10.08
C ARG A 205 2.54 -20.56 10.36
N SER A 206 2.70 -19.72 9.35
CA SER A 206 2.51 -18.28 9.44
C SER A 206 1.03 -17.93 9.55
N SER A 207 0.70 -17.17 10.57
CA SER A 207 -0.62 -16.60 10.76
C SER A 207 -0.81 -15.35 9.88
N ILE A 208 -2.05 -14.85 9.80
CA ILE A 208 -2.31 -13.58 9.10
C ILE A 208 -1.51 -12.44 9.75
N ASN A 209 -1.45 -12.41 11.08
CA ASN A 209 -0.65 -11.43 11.82
C ASN A 209 0.85 -11.51 11.51
N ASP A 210 1.38 -12.72 11.30
CA ASP A 210 2.79 -12.89 10.91
C ASP A 210 3.03 -12.40 9.49
N ILE A 211 2.12 -12.71 8.56
CA ILE A 211 2.21 -12.28 7.16
C ILE A 211 2.13 -10.74 7.07
N ILE A 212 1.21 -10.09 7.80
CA ILE A 212 1.11 -8.63 7.84
C ILE A 212 2.43 -7.99 8.32
N LYS A 213 3.09 -8.58 9.33
CA LYS A 213 4.36 -8.07 9.87
C LYS A 213 5.55 -8.29 8.93
N GLN A 214 5.53 -9.35 8.14
CA GLN A 214 6.62 -9.73 7.23
C GLN A 214 6.45 -9.13 5.83
N SER A 215 5.22 -8.77 5.44
CA SER A 215 4.95 -8.21 4.12
C SER A 215 5.39 -6.76 4.01
N ASP A 216 5.93 -6.39 2.85
CA ASP A 216 6.24 -4.99 2.51
C ASP A 216 4.98 -4.17 2.15
N TYR A 217 3.80 -4.77 2.20
CA TYR A 217 2.53 -4.11 1.86
C TYR A 217 1.85 -3.51 3.09
N PRO A 218 1.06 -2.43 2.92
CA PRO A 218 0.19 -1.93 3.98
C PRO A 218 -0.80 -3.00 4.46
N GLU A 219 -1.11 -3.01 5.76
CA GLU A 219 -1.99 -4.01 6.40
C GLU A 219 -3.32 -4.19 5.65
N ALA A 220 -3.99 -3.08 5.31
CA ALA A 220 -5.25 -3.12 4.57
C ALA A 220 -5.12 -3.84 3.22
N LYS A 221 -3.98 -3.64 2.52
CA LYS A 221 -3.71 -4.29 1.24
C LYS A 221 -3.44 -5.78 1.41
N THR A 222 -2.68 -6.15 2.45
CA THR A 222 -2.45 -7.56 2.78
C THR A 222 -3.76 -8.27 3.12
N ILE A 223 -4.65 -7.63 3.90
CA ILE A 223 -5.99 -8.16 4.21
C ILE A 223 -6.82 -8.33 2.93
N GLU A 224 -6.87 -7.34 2.05
CA GLU A 224 -7.60 -7.39 0.77
C GLU A 224 -7.17 -8.59 -0.09
N ARG A 225 -5.85 -8.78 -0.24
CA ARG A 225 -5.30 -9.88 -1.04
C ARG A 225 -5.53 -11.24 -0.40
N LEU A 226 -5.30 -11.38 0.90
CA LEU A 226 -5.56 -12.64 1.61
C LEU A 226 -7.05 -13.02 1.57
N ALA A 227 -7.95 -12.04 1.69
CA ALA A 227 -9.39 -12.27 1.59
C ALA A 227 -9.76 -12.72 0.17
N SER A 228 -9.21 -12.09 -0.86
CA SER A 228 -9.40 -12.47 -2.26
C SER A 228 -8.94 -13.91 -2.53
N LEU A 229 -7.73 -14.27 -2.05
CA LEU A 229 -7.20 -15.63 -2.13
C LEU A 229 -8.10 -16.65 -1.41
N LYS A 230 -8.64 -16.29 -0.24
CA LYS A 230 -9.53 -17.18 0.53
C LYS A 230 -10.85 -17.40 -0.19
N LEU A 231 -11.47 -16.33 -0.69
CA LEU A 231 -12.74 -16.39 -1.42
C LEU A 231 -12.60 -17.16 -2.73
N ALA A 232 -11.44 -17.08 -3.39
CA ALA A 232 -11.08 -17.91 -4.54
C ALA A 232 -10.83 -19.39 -4.18
N GLY A 233 -10.83 -19.75 -2.88
CA GLY A 233 -10.57 -21.10 -2.40
C GLY A 233 -9.10 -21.52 -2.51
N LEU A 234 -8.17 -20.58 -2.62
CA LEU A 234 -6.74 -20.84 -2.75
C LEU A 234 -6.05 -21.00 -1.40
N VAL A 235 -6.59 -20.39 -0.35
CA VAL A 235 -6.05 -20.45 1.02
C VAL A 235 -7.15 -20.80 2.01
N SER A 236 -6.78 -21.54 3.05
CA SER A 236 -7.68 -21.90 4.14
C SER A 236 -6.95 -21.85 5.48
N GLU A 237 -7.71 -21.90 6.58
CA GLU A 237 -7.15 -22.15 7.90
C GLU A 237 -6.45 -23.52 7.94
N SER A 238 -5.32 -23.61 8.63
CA SER A 238 -4.67 -24.88 8.94
C SER A 238 -5.07 -25.37 10.33
N GLU A 239 -5.55 -26.61 10.43
CA GLU A 239 -5.88 -27.24 11.71
C GLU A 239 -4.64 -27.73 12.48
N LYS A 240 -3.48 -27.89 11.81
CA LYS A 240 -2.20 -28.32 12.40
C LYS A 240 -1.02 -27.59 11.74
N PRO A 241 0.04 -27.19 12.47
CA PRO A 241 1.24 -26.62 11.87
C PRO A 241 1.89 -27.62 10.90
N SER A 242 2.18 -27.19 9.68
CA SER A 242 2.84 -28.01 8.64
C SER A 242 4.28 -28.41 9.04
N GLU A 243 4.76 -29.61 8.67
CA GLU A 243 6.16 -30.00 8.84
C GLU A 243 7.07 -29.33 7.76
N ARG A 244 8.30 -28.93 8.13
CA ARG A 244 9.18 -28.08 7.29
C ARG A 244 9.50 -28.66 5.91
N ASN A 245 9.43 -29.99 5.75
CA ASN A 245 9.71 -30.67 4.49
C ASN A 245 8.56 -30.52 3.48
N ASP A 246 7.32 -30.33 3.95
CA ASP A 246 6.14 -30.26 3.08
C ASP A 246 6.10 -28.94 2.33
N HIS A 247 6.56 -27.84 2.94
CA HIS A 247 6.55 -26.52 2.31
C HIS A 247 7.48 -26.41 1.10
N LEU A 248 8.73 -26.87 1.24
CA LEU A 248 9.70 -26.84 0.13
C LEU A 248 9.23 -27.78 -1.00
N ALA A 249 8.68 -28.95 -0.66
CA ALA A 249 8.09 -29.85 -1.62
C ALA A 249 6.89 -29.22 -2.36
N MET A 250 6.01 -28.50 -1.65
CA MET A 250 4.89 -27.76 -2.27
C MET A 250 5.37 -26.66 -3.20
N MET A 251 6.35 -25.84 -2.79
CA MET A 251 6.93 -24.80 -3.66
C MET A 251 7.58 -25.40 -4.91
N VAL A 252 8.38 -26.47 -4.75
CA VAL A 252 9.05 -27.15 -5.87
C VAL A 252 8.04 -27.80 -6.82
N ASN A 253 7.02 -28.48 -6.30
CA ASN A 253 5.96 -29.06 -7.13
C ASN A 253 5.18 -27.99 -7.89
N ARG A 254 4.96 -26.82 -7.29
CA ARG A 254 4.25 -25.71 -7.92
C ARG A 254 5.09 -25.01 -8.99
N VAL A 255 6.36 -24.74 -8.73
CA VAL A 255 7.30 -24.24 -9.75
C VAL A 255 7.43 -25.24 -10.91
N SER A 256 7.46 -26.54 -10.60
CA SER A 256 7.49 -27.59 -11.61
C SER A 256 6.21 -27.60 -12.45
N GLY A 257 5.03 -27.49 -11.84
CA GLY A 257 3.76 -27.38 -12.55
C GLY A 257 3.68 -26.14 -13.45
N LEU A 258 4.14 -24.98 -12.97
CA LEU A 258 4.19 -23.75 -13.76
C LEU A 258 5.16 -23.84 -14.95
N LEU A 259 6.29 -24.53 -14.78
CA LEU A 259 7.22 -24.81 -15.87
C LEU A 259 6.61 -25.78 -16.88
N GLU A 260 5.90 -26.81 -16.43
CA GLU A 260 5.20 -27.75 -17.30
C GLU A 260 4.09 -27.06 -18.10
N ASP A 261 3.29 -26.21 -17.47
CA ASP A 261 2.24 -25.42 -18.14
C ASP A 261 2.85 -24.46 -19.19
N TYR A 262 3.95 -23.77 -18.85
CA TYR A 262 4.65 -22.89 -19.79
C TYR A 262 5.26 -23.64 -20.98
N LEU A 263 5.89 -24.79 -20.73
CA LEU A 263 6.46 -25.63 -21.79
C LEU A 263 5.37 -26.24 -22.68
N THR A 264 4.24 -26.62 -22.11
CA THR A 264 3.08 -27.16 -22.84
C THR A 264 2.42 -26.07 -23.71
N TYR A 265 2.26 -24.86 -23.17
CA TYR A 265 1.78 -23.70 -23.95
C TYR A 265 2.71 -23.39 -25.14
N ARG A 266 4.03 -23.32 -24.90
CA ARG A 266 5.03 -23.03 -25.95
C ARG A 266 5.12 -24.12 -27.01
N THR A 267 5.05 -25.39 -26.63
CA THR A 267 5.05 -26.51 -27.59
C THR A 267 3.75 -26.58 -28.39
N GLY A 268 2.61 -26.20 -27.79
CA GLY A 268 1.32 -26.04 -28.48
C GLY A 268 1.32 -24.92 -29.53
N GLU A 269 1.96 -23.78 -29.26
CA GLU A 269 2.14 -22.70 -30.24
C GLU A 269 3.09 -23.08 -31.39
N ILE A 270 4.17 -23.82 -31.09
CA ILE A 270 5.12 -24.28 -32.11
C ILE A 270 4.45 -25.28 -33.06
N SER A 271 3.67 -26.24 -32.55
CA SER A 271 2.91 -27.19 -33.38
C SER A 271 1.82 -26.53 -34.23
N LYS A 272 1.19 -25.45 -33.75
CA LYS A 272 0.21 -24.69 -34.56
C LYS A 272 0.87 -23.89 -35.69
N LYS A 273 2.12 -23.43 -35.51
CA LYS A 273 2.87 -22.73 -36.56
C LYS A 273 3.38 -23.66 -37.66
N THR A 274 3.80 -24.88 -37.36
CA THR A 274 4.30 -25.83 -38.39
C THR A 274 3.20 -26.45 -39.25
N VAL A 275 1.95 -26.50 -38.79
CA VAL A 275 0.82 -27.02 -39.59
C VAL A 275 0.19 -25.95 -40.51
N GLY A 276 0.49 -24.67 -40.30
CA GLY A 276 -0.07 -23.54 -41.05
C GLY A 276 0.65 -23.15 -42.36
N GLU A 277 1.84 -23.69 -42.64
CA GLU A 277 2.65 -23.33 -43.84
C GLU A 277 2.61 -24.38 -44.97
N GLY A 278 1.68 -25.35 -44.91
CA GLY A 278 1.61 -26.47 -45.84
C GLY A 278 0.41 -26.51 -46.80
N ASN A 279 -0.26 -25.39 -47.08
CA ASN A 279 -1.31 -25.32 -48.11
C ASN A 279 -1.36 -23.91 -48.75
N ASN A 280 -0.48 -23.69 -49.73
CA ASN A 280 -0.78 -22.88 -50.92
C ASN A 280 0.18 -23.27 -52.05
#